data_AF-A0A0N0M1W8-F1
#
_entry.id   AF-A0A0N0M1W8-F1
#
_cell.length_a   1.000
_cell.length_b   1.000
_cell.length_c   1.000
_cell.angle_alpha   90.00
_cell.angle_beta   90.00
_cell.angle_gamma   90.00
#
_symmetry.space_group_name_H-M   'P 1'
#
loop_
_entity.id
_entity.type
_entity.pdbx_description
1 polymer ?
#
loop_
_entity_poly.entity_id
_entity_poly.type
_entity_poly.pdbx_seq_one_letter_code
_entity_poly.pdbx_strand_id
1 'polypeptide(L)'
;MLSRKSPEVVAYIQMVEKAKRDAEVVTLREWYDSTTNHQQEIIDYMEAYKQLGPLGKELHKRGVKRVTERFGDNVRTLVEATYQRELLDVVAPLCAYSCVENKKSIKR
;
A
#
# COMPACT_ATOMS: atom_id res chain seq x y z
N MET A 1 -9.43 -37.36 3.00
CA MET A 1 -9.60 -35.93 3.37
C MET A 1 -8.58 -35.60 4.45
N LEU A 2 -7.66 -34.67 4.20
CA LEU A 2 -6.67 -34.23 5.20
C LEU A 2 -7.41 -33.53 6.35
N SER A 3 -7.25 -34.05 7.56
CA SER A 3 -7.81 -33.43 8.77
C SER A 3 -7.18 -32.05 8.97
N ARG A 4 -7.98 -31.05 9.33
CA ARG A 4 -7.51 -29.69 9.70
C ARG A 4 -6.53 -29.68 10.88
N LYS A 5 -6.41 -30.81 11.59
CA LYS A 5 -5.47 -31.03 12.70
C LYS A 5 -4.25 -31.86 12.31
N SER A 6 -4.10 -32.23 11.04
CA SER A 6 -2.90 -32.94 10.58
C SER A 6 -1.67 -32.03 10.74
N PRO A 7 -0.51 -32.60 11.12
CA PRO A 7 0.72 -31.82 11.27
C PRO A 7 1.08 -31.03 10.02
N GLU A 8 0.82 -31.57 8.81
CA GLU A 8 1.11 -30.84 7.56
C GLU A 8 0.23 -29.61 7.39
N VAL A 9 -1.06 -29.69 7.72
CA VAL A 9 -1.99 -28.55 7.61
C VAL A 9 -1.67 -27.47 8.65
N VAL A 10 -1.30 -27.86 9.87
CA VAL A 10 -0.89 -26.92 10.92
C VAL A 10 0.42 -26.21 10.53
N ALA A 11 1.41 -26.94 10.02
CA ALA A 11 2.66 -26.39 9.54
C ALA A 11 2.44 -25.40 8.38
N TYR A 12 1.56 -25.73 7.44
CA TYR A 12 1.18 -24.83 6.35
C TYR A 12 0.51 -23.55 6.86
N ILE A 13 -0.42 -23.66 7.82
CA ILE A 13 -1.06 -22.48 8.44
C ILE A 13 -0.01 -21.58 9.10
N GLN A 14 0.90 -22.16 9.89
CA GLN A 14 1.97 -21.39 10.55
C GLN A 14 2.93 -20.74 9.56
N MET A 15 3.27 -21.43 8.45
CA MET A 15 4.07 -20.87 7.36
C MET A 15 3.36 -19.68 6.71
N VAL A 16 2.06 -19.79 6.43
CA VAL A 16 1.26 -18.72 5.84
C VAL A 16 1.11 -17.54 6.80
N GLU A 17 0.88 -17.79 8.08
CA GLU A 17 0.82 -16.73 9.09
C GLU A 17 2.15 -16.04 9.30
N LYS A 18 3.25 -16.79 9.27
CA LYS A 18 4.60 -16.24 9.30
C LYS A 18 4.85 -15.38 8.07
N ALA A 19 4.56 -15.86 6.87
CA ALA A 19 4.68 -15.09 5.64
C ALA A 19 3.82 -13.81 5.65
N LYS A 20 2.64 -13.83 6.29
CA LYS A 20 1.80 -12.64 6.49
C LYS A 20 2.38 -11.65 7.50
N ARG A 21 3.07 -12.13 8.54
CA ARG A 21 3.78 -11.29 9.51
C ARG A 21 5.08 -10.71 8.93
N ASP A 22 5.76 -11.50 8.10
CA ASP A 22 7.00 -11.13 7.42
C ASP A 22 6.74 -10.12 6.29
N ALA A 23 5.58 -10.21 5.63
CA ALA A 23 5.12 -9.19 4.71
C ALA A 23 4.77 -7.93 5.52
N GLU A 24 5.67 -6.94 5.52
CA GLU A 24 5.45 -5.69 6.22
C GLU A 24 4.20 -4.98 5.65
N VAL A 25 3.14 -4.89 6.46
CA VAL A 25 1.86 -4.28 6.08
C VAL A 25 1.78 -2.87 6.65
N VAL A 26 1.64 -1.88 5.78
CA VAL A 26 1.66 -0.45 6.13
C VAL A 26 0.57 0.32 5.40
N THR A 27 0.10 1.43 5.99
CA THR A 27 -0.68 2.42 5.26
C THR A 27 0.21 3.19 4.28
N LEU A 28 -0.39 3.88 3.30
CA LEU A 28 0.36 4.73 2.38
C LEU A 28 1.11 5.85 3.12
N ARG A 29 0.56 6.33 4.24
CA ARG A 29 1.20 7.36 5.08
C ARG A 29 2.38 6.78 5.85
N GLU A 30 2.18 5.64 6.52
CA GLU A 30 3.25 4.93 7.23
C GLU A 30 4.41 4.59 6.28
N TRP A 31 4.11 4.07 5.08
CA TRP A 31 5.09 3.80 4.04
C TRP A 31 5.89 5.06 3.67
N TYR A 32 5.20 6.17 3.41
CA TYR A 32 5.85 7.42 3.04
C TYR A 32 6.78 7.92 4.16
N ASP A 33 6.27 8.03 5.39
CA ASP A 33 7.03 8.58 6.52
C ASP A 33 8.24 7.73 6.94
N SER A 34 8.16 6.41 6.72
CA SER A 34 9.25 5.47 7.06
C SER A 34 10.27 5.28 5.95
N THR A 35 10.01 5.75 4.74
CA THR A 35 10.94 5.63 3.61
C THR A 35 11.97 6.74 3.67
N THR A 36 13.24 6.40 3.93
CA THR A 36 14.31 7.40 4.10
C THR A 36 14.67 8.12 2.79
N ASN A 37 14.68 7.39 1.68
CA ASN A 37 15.04 7.91 0.36
C ASN A 37 13.90 7.64 -0.63
N HIS A 38 13.13 8.67 -0.94
CA HIS A 38 12.09 8.57 -1.95
C HIS A 38 12.67 8.63 -3.37
N GLN A 39 12.08 7.85 -4.28
CA GLN A 39 12.34 7.98 -5.71
C GLN A 39 11.86 9.34 -6.22
N GLN A 40 12.45 9.84 -7.30
CA GLN A 40 12.19 11.18 -7.83
C GLN A 40 10.71 11.40 -8.15
N GLU A 41 10.02 10.36 -8.65
CA GLU A 41 8.61 10.37 -9.00
C GLU A 41 7.71 10.72 -7.81
N ILE A 42 8.08 10.24 -6.61
CA ILE A 42 7.37 10.54 -5.37
C ILE A 42 7.63 11.97 -4.92
N ILE A 43 8.86 12.45 -5.07
CA ILE A 43 9.25 13.83 -4.77
C ILE A 43 8.46 14.79 -5.67
N ASP A 44 8.50 14.58 -6.98
CA ASP A 44 7.77 15.37 -7.99
C ASP A 44 6.26 15.36 -7.73
N TYR A 45 5.71 14.19 -7.38
CA TYR A 45 4.30 14.07 -7.01
C TYR A 45 3.98 14.91 -5.77
N MET A 46 4.80 14.82 -4.72
CA MET A 46 4.57 15.58 -3.50
C MET A 46 4.71 17.08 -3.74
N GLU A 47 5.62 17.51 -4.60
CA GLU A 47 5.71 18.90 -5.03
C GLU A 47 4.44 19.37 -5.73
N ALA A 48 3.87 18.55 -6.61
CA ALA A 48 2.69 18.89 -7.40
C ALA A 48 1.37 18.79 -6.64
N TYR A 49 1.21 17.80 -5.75
CA TYR A 49 -0.07 17.48 -5.10
C TYR A 49 -0.13 17.83 -3.60
N LYS A 50 1.00 17.93 -2.91
CA LYS A 50 1.12 18.27 -1.47
C LYS A 50 0.43 17.30 -0.48
N GLN A 51 -0.17 16.20 -0.95
CA GLN A 51 -0.87 15.21 -0.12
C GLN A 51 -0.94 13.83 -0.79
N LEU A 52 -0.96 12.78 0.03
CA LEU A 52 -0.98 11.37 -0.42
C LEU A 52 -2.38 10.84 -0.75
N GLY A 53 -3.45 11.52 -0.31
CA GLY A 53 -4.83 11.10 -0.54
C GLY A 53 -5.16 10.81 -2.02
N PRO A 54 -4.85 11.71 -2.97
CA PRO A 54 -5.06 11.46 -4.39
C PRO A 54 -4.27 10.26 -4.92
N LEU A 55 -3.02 10.07 -4.49
CA LEU A 55 -2.22 8.90 -4.85
C LEU A 55 -2.88 7.60 -4.38
N GLY A 56 -3.40 7.57 -3.15
CA GLY A 56 -4.14 6.43 -2.62
C GLY A 56 -5.40 6.09 -3.43
N LYS A 57 -6.10 7.12 -3.94
CA LYS A 57 -7.26 6.92 -4.84
C LYS A 57 -6.83 6.36 -6.20
N GLU A 58 -5.71 6.82 -6.75
CA GLU A 58 -5.21 6.33 -8.03
C GLU A 58 -4.68 4.89 -7.94
N LEU A 59 -4.01 4.53 -6.84
CA LEU A 59 -3.63 3.14 -6.56
C LEU A 59 -4.88 2.23 -6.52
N HIS A 60 -5.95 2.68 -5.87
CA HIS A 60 -7.21 1.94 -5.83
C HIS A 60 -7.86 1.78 -7.19
N LYS A 61 -7.94 2.88 -7.96
CA LYS A 61 -8.52 2.90 -9.31
C LYS A 61 -7.78 1.95 -10.26
N ARG A 62 -6.48 1.76 -10.05
CA ARG A 62 -5.62 0.84 -10.81
C ARG A 62 -5.66 -0.60 -10.31
N GLY A 63 -6.50 -0.91 -9.31
CA GLY A 63 -6.67 -2.27 -8.80
C GLY A 63 -5.49 -2.77 -7.96
N VAL A 64 -4.67 -1.87 -7.39
CA VAL A 64 -3.57 -2.26 -6.51
C VAL A 64 -4.13 -2.99 -5.29
N LYS A 65 -3.62 -4.21 -5.06
CA LYS A 65 -4.13 -5.11 -4.02
C LYS A 65 -3.89 -4.52 -2.63
N ARG A 66 -4.99 -4.34 -1.89
CA ARG A 66 -4.98 -3.98 -0.47
C ARG A 66 -4.91 -5.24 0.39
N VAL A 67 -4.26 -5.16 1.55
CA VAL A 67 -4.15 -6.31 2.48
C VAL A 67 -5.34 -6.31 3.43
N THR A 68 -5.59 -5.19 4.09
CA THR A 68 -6.75 -4.95 4.96
C THR A 68 -7.19 -3.49 4.87
N GLU A 69 -8.36 -3.24 5.44
CA GLU A 69 -8.86 -1.91 5.76
C GLU A 69 -8.71 -1.76 7.28
N ARG A 70 -7.79 -0.90 7.76
CA ARG A 70 -7.70 -0.62 9.21
C ARG A 70 -8.93 0.20 9.58
N PHE A 71 -9.83 -0.34 10.39
CA PHE A 71 -10.87 0.46 11.02
C PHE A 71 -10.19 1.40 12.01
N GLY A 72 -10.25 2.71 11.76
CA GLY A 72 -9.71 3.72 12.68
C GLY A 72 -10.30 3.59 14.08
N ASP A 73 -9.50 3.91 15.10
CA ASP A 73 -9.91 3.93 16.50
C ASP A 73 -11.23 4.72 16.69
N ASN A 74 -12.05 4.28 17.65
CA ASN A 74 -13.46 4.62 17.97
C ASN A 74 -13.90 6.11 17.98
N VAL A 75 -13.08 7.05 17.53
CA VAL A 75 -13.37 8.49 17.47
C VAL A 75 -13.52 9.00 16.03
N ARG A 76 -12.86 8.39 15.03
CA ARG A 76 -13.04 8.70 13.60
C ARG A 76 -12.75 7.47 12.74
N THR A 77 -13.79 6.91 12.13
CA THR A 77 -13.76 5.81 11.15
C THR A 77 -13.08 6.23 9.84
N LEU A 78 -11.81 6.61 9.88
CA LEU A 78 -10.97 6.69 8.70
C LEU A 78 -10.43 5.28 8.45
N VAL A 79 -11.07 4.61 7.49
CA VAL A 79 -10.55 3.37 6.96
C VAL A 79 -9.35 3.69 6.08
N GLU A 80 -8.14 3.50 6.60
CA GLU A 80 -6.93 3.60 5.81
C GLU A 80 -6.61 2.24 5.17
N ALA A 81 -6.47 2.25 3.85
CA ALA A 81 -6.05 1.09 3.09
C ALA A 81 -4.60 0.72 3.44
N THR A 82 -4.37 -0.55 3.74
CA THR A 82 -3.04 -1.08 3.96
C THR A 82 -2.55 -1.87 2.74
N TYR A 83 -1.24 -1.87 2.56
CA TYR A 83 -0.55 -2.51 1.45
C TYR A 83 0.67 -3.26 1.98
N GLN A 84 1.15 -4.23 1.20
CA GLN A 84 2.48 -4.77 1.42
C GLN A 84 3.51 -3.69 1.08
N ARG A 85 4.51 -3.46 1.93
CA ARG A 85 5.55 -2.45 1.70
C ARG A 85 6.23 -2.64 0.34
N GLU A 86 6.69 -3.86 0.06
CA GLU A 86 7.37 -4.19 -1.21
C GLU A 86 6.51 -3.87 -2.43
N LEU A 87 5.19 -4.02 -2.32
CA LEU A 87 4.27 -3.62 -3.37
C LEU A 87 4.29 -2.11 -3.55
N LEU A 88 4.18 -1.33 -2.47
CA LEU A 88 4.23 0.13 -2.51
C LEU A 88 5.57 0.66 -3.04
N ASP A 89 6.69 0.06 -2.67
CA ASP A 89 8.02 0.45 -3.15
C ASP A 89 8.13 0.45 -4.68
N VAL A 90 7.35 -0.41 -5.34
CA VAL A 90 7.29 -0.51 -6.80
C VAL A 90 6.15 0.32 -7.38
N VAL A 91 4.93 0.16 -6.87
CA VAL A 91 3.74 0.70 -7.55
C VAL A 91 3.47 2.17 -7.21
N ALA A 92 3.88 2.65 -6.04
CA ALA A 92 3.63 4.03 -5.65
C ALA A 92 4.41 5.02 -6.54
N PRO A 93 5.71 4.83 -6.83
CA PRO A 93 6.44 5.70 -7.77
C PRO A 93 5.85 5.69 -9.18
N LEU A 94 5.50 4.52 -9.70
CA LEU A 94 4.87 4.39 -11.03
C LEU A 94 3.51 5.10 -11.10
N CYS A 95 2.71 4.98 -10.05
CA CYS A 95 1.44 5.67 -9.94
C CYS A 95 1.64 7.19 -9.84
N ALA A 96 2.61 7.64 -9.03
CA ALA A 96 2.97 9.03 -8.83
C ALA A 96 3.43 9.70 -10.13
N TYR A 97 4.32 9.06 -10.88
CA TYR A 97 4.74 9.49 -12.22
C TYR A 97 3.54 9.71 -13.13
N SER A 98 2.65 8.71 -13.22
CA SER A 98 1.48 8.80 -14.08
C SER A 98 0.51 9.90 -13.64
N CYS A 99 0.37 10.15 -12.33
CA CYS A 99 -0.43 11.27 -11.83
C CYS A 99 0.14 12.61 -12.30
N VAL A 100 1.45 12.82 -12.14
CA VAL A 100 2.14 14.05 -12.52
C VAL A 100 2.02 14.30 -14.03
N GLU A 101 2.26 13.28 -14.86
CA GLU A 101 2.15 13.41 -16.32
C GLU A 101 0.71 13.72 -16.76
N ASN A 102 -0.28 13.06 -16.18
CA ASN A 102 -1.69 13.38 -16.45
C ASN A 102 -2.05 14.82 -16.05
N LYS A 103 -1.52 15.30 -14.92
CA LYS A 103 -1.74 16.69 -14.46
C LYS A 103 -1.10 17.71 -15.41
N LYS A 104 0.08 17.42 -15.96
CA LYS A 104 0.72 18.27 -16.97
C LYS A 104 -0.09 18.29 -18.27
N SER A 105 -0.63 17.15 -18.69
CA SER A 105 -1.48 17.06 -19.89
C SER A 105 -2.78 17.86 -19.78
N ILE A 106 -3.38 17.97 -18.59
CA ILE A 106 -4.62 18.74 -18.36
C ILE A 106 -4.35 20.26 -18.36
N LYS A 107 -3.12 20.69 -18.07
CA LYS A 107 -2.73 22.10 -18.02
C LYS A 107 -2.23 22.67 -19.35
N ARG A 108 -2.08 21.84 -20.38
CA ARG A 108 -1.74 22.26 -21.75
C ARG A 108 -3.03 22.47 -22.55
#